data_AF-A0A3M1EU02-F1
#
_entry.id   AF-A0A3M1EU02-F1
#
_cell.length_a   1.000
_cell.length_b   1.000
_cell.length_c   1.000
_cell.angle_alpha   90.00
_cell.angle_beta   90.00
_cell.angle_gamma   90.00
#
_symmetry.space_group_name_H-M   'P 1'
#
loop_
_entity.id
_entity.type
_entity.pdbx_description
1 polymer ?
#
loop_
_entity_poly.entity_id
_entity_poly.type
_entity_poly.pdbx_seq_one_letter_code
_entity_poly.pdbx_strand_id
1 'polypeptide(L)'
;MAVEEAQGRLVAALDEALHKLYDSLWLDPLLVKSDLEKRGIFFRSWDALFAVPLPLLDAQAKSYLDHEKALNALRGVGLGTGGALLMLPDLEELVRSAILLIQKISLTYGFDPSNEAGRKEIWRVLALTLTGEDLLAGDPLSVSARLFEKSREKISENMGLTPLLRFIAKKIVWRFVKRRVIQVVPLFGSAVAGFANYRFIEEIGTKAQSYYRSKHLSCREAVEREGESGRPEGEG
;
A
#
# COMPACT_ATOMS: atom_id res chain seq x y z
N MET A 1 31.40 7.25 -2.74
CA MET A 1 31.23 8.58 -2.11
C MET A 1 30.05 9.34 -2.72
N ALA A 2 30.13 9.90 -3.93
CA ALA A 2 29.04 10.74 -4.50
C ALA A 2 27.69 10.03 -4.72
N VAL A 3 27.69 8.77 -5.16
CA VAL A 3 26.46 7.97 -5.38
C VAL A 3 25.75 7.65 -4.06
N GLU A 4 26.52 7.31 -3.04
CA GLU A 4 26.00 6.95 -1.70
C GLU A 4 25.42 8.16 -0.99
N GLU A 5 26.06 9.33 -1.13
CA GLU A 5 25.56 10.60 -0.62
C GLU A 5 24.27 11.03 -1.35
N ALA A 6 24.19 10.88 -2.66
CA ALA A 6 22.98 11.14 -3.44
C ALA A 6 21.83 10.21 -3.05
N GLN A 7 22.13 8.93 -2.82
CA GLN A 7 21.16 7.95 -2.34
C GLN A 7 20.66 8.32 -0.93
N GLY A 8 21.55 8.72 -0.02
CA GLY A 8 21.19 9.17 1.33
C GLY A 8 20.26 10.37 1.31
N ARG A 9 20.54 11.36 0.45
CA ARG A 9 19.65 12.53 0.24
C ARG A 9 18.29 12.14 -0.29
N LEU A 10 18.22 11.23 -1.26
CA LEU A 10 16.96 10.76 -1.83
C LEU A 10 16.12 9.98 -0.80
N VAL A 11 16.76 9.17 0.05
CA VAL A 11 16.09 8.49 1.17
C VAL A 11 15.52 9.50 2.15
N ALA A 12 16.30 10.51 2.57
CA ALA A 12 15.83 11.51 3.51
C ALA A 12 14.66 12.33 2.94
N ALA A 13 14.73 12.71 1.66
CA ALA A 13 13.67 13.45 1.02
C ALA A 13 12.39 12.63 0.82
N LEU A 14 12.53 11.34 0.47
CA LEU A 14 11.38 10.45 0.38
C LEU A 14 10.79 10.18 1.78
N ASP A 15 11.61 9.97 2.81
CA ASP A 15 11.15 9.82 4.21
C ASP A 15 10.25 10.99 4.64
N GLU A 16 10.70 12.22 4.37
CA GLU A 16 9.91 13.44 4.62
C GLU A 16 8.59 13.45 3.83
N ALA A 17 8.64 13.08 2.54
CA ALA A 17 7.43 12.98 1.73
C ALA A 17 6.46 11.92 2.28
N LEU A 18 6.96 10.77 2.75
CA LEU A 18 6.14 9.73 3.36
C LEU A 18 5.48 10.19 4.66
N HIS A 19 6.15 10.98 5.48
CA HIS A 19 5.54 11.58 6.67
C HIS A 19 4.38 12.51 6.28
N LYS A 20 4.59 13.38 5.28
CA LYS A 20 3.51 14.22 4.76
C LYS A 20 2.35 13.40 4.21
N LEU A 21 2.61 12.35 3.44
CA LEU A 21 1.57 11.47 2.93
C LEU A 21 0.85 10.72 4.05
N TYR A 22 1.57 10.32 5.11
CA TYR A 22 0.96 9.65 6.26
C TYR A 22 -0.11 10.53 6.92
N ASP A 23 0.18 11.82 7.11
CA ASP A 23 -0.72 12.75 7.79
C ASP A 23 -1.83 13.30 6.88
N SER A 24 -1.52 13.52 5.59
CA SER A 24 -2.39 14.28 4.69
C SER A 24 -3.09 13.46 3.60
N LEU A 25 -2.64 12.23 3.31
CA LEU A 25 -3.16 11.48 2.17
C LEU A 25 -4.41 10.69 2.54
N TRP A 26 -5.55 11.29 2.20
CA TRP A 26 -6.87 10.75 2.46
C TRP A 26 -7.66 10.57 1.18
N LEU A 27 -8.09 9.35 0.91
CA LEU A 27 -9.11 9.10 -0.10
C LEU A 27 -10.48 9.38 0.51
N ASP A 28 -11.29 10.20 -0.16
CA ASP A 28 -12.70 10.34 0.19
C ASP A 28 -13.42 8.99 -0.01
N PRO A 29 -13.94 8.34 1.05
CA PRO A 29 -14.60 7.04 0.94
C PRO A 29 -15.85 7.07 0.05
N LEU A 30 -16.45 8.25 -0.15
CA LEU A 30 -17.62 8.42 -1.02
C LEU A 30 -17.30 8.14 -2.48
N LEU A 31 -16.04 8.30 -2.92
CA LEU A 31 -15.63 7.94 -4.27
C LEU A 31 -15.74 6.43 -4.50
N VAL A 32 -15.26 5.64 -3.53
CA VAL A 32 -15.33 4.17 -3.61
C VAL A 32 -16.78 3.70 -3.51
N LYS A 33 -17.57 4.33 -2.64
CA LYS A 33 -19.02 4.06 -2.56
C LYS A 33 -19.71 4.32 -3.91
N SER A 34 -19.47 5.47 -4.52
CA SER A 34 -20.04 5.81 -5.83
C SER A 34 -19.64 4.79 -6.90
N ASP A 35 -18.38 4.35 -6.93
CA ASP A 35 -17.90 3.38 -7.91
C ASP A 35 -18.49 1.97 -7.69
N LEU A 36 -18.75 1.58 -6.45
CA LEU A 36 -19.46 0.34 -6.11
C LEU A 36 -20.94 0.41 -6.51
N GLU A 37 -21.61 1.54 -6.25
CA GLU A 37 -23.02 1.77 -6.62
C GLU A 37 -23.21 1.77 -8.15
N LYS A 38 -22.27 2.34 -8.92
CA LYS A 38 -22.27 2.25 -10.40
C LYS A 38 -22.21 0.81 -10.92
N ARG A 39 -21.75 -0.13 -10.10
CA ARG A 39 -21.72 -1.58 -10.39
C ARG A 39 -22.91 -2.34 -9.80
N GLY A 40 -23.90 -1.63 -9.26
CA GLY A 40 -25.09 -2.22 -8.65
C GLY A 40 -24.89 -2.73 -7.23
N ILE A 41 -23.78 -2.38 -6.57
CA ILE A 41 -23.51 -2.77 -5.18
C ILE A 41 -23.95 -1.63 -4.26
N PHE A 42 -25.18 -1.71 -3.78
CA PHE A 42 -25.75 -0.74 -2.84
C PHE A 42 -25.61 -1.23 -1.41
N PHE A 43 -25.10 -0.40 -0.52
CA PHE A 43 -24.86 -0.75 0.88
C PHE A 43 -25.02 0.46 1.81
N ARG A 44 -25.35 0.21 3.08
CA ARG A 44 -25.61 1.26 4.08
C ARG A 44 -24.39 1.60 4.93
N SER A 45 -23.48 0.65 5.14
CA SER A 45 -22.24 0.80 5.91
C SER A 45 -21.14 -0.09 5.32
N TRP A 46 -19.88 0.21 5.62
CA TRP A 46 -18.74 -0.58 5.14
C TRP A 46 -18.84 -2.05 5.57
N ASP A 47 -19.34 -2.33 6.78
CA ASP A 47 -19.54 -3.70 7.27
C ASP A 47 -20.59 -4.47 6.46
N ALA A 48 -21.58 -3.80 5.86
CA ALA A 48 -22.57 -4.45 5.02
C ALA A 48 -21.96 -5.09 3.76
N LEU A 49 -20.74 -4.69 3.37
CA LEU A 49 -20.01 -5.32 2.27
C LEU A 49 -19.61 -6.77 2.59
N PHE A 50 -19.56 -7.20 3.86
CA PHE A 50 -19.31 -8.59 4.22
C PHE A 50 -20.39 -9.56 3.70
N ALA A 51 -21.61 -9.08 3.48
CA ALA A 51 -22.68 -9.89 2.87
C ALA A 51 -22.62 -9.92 1.33
N VAL A 52 -21.81 -9.08 0.70
CA VAL A 52 -21.74 -8.99 -0.77
C VAL A 52 -21.01 -10.21 -1.33
N PRO A 53 -21.43 -10.76 -2.48
CA PRO A 53 -20.70 -11.81 -3.17
C PRO A 53 -19.25 -11.39 -3.47
N LEU A 54 -18.30 -12.18 -2.98
CA LEU A 54 -16.87 -11.89 -3.09
C LEU A 54 -16.39 -11.64 -4.54
N PRO A 55 -16.89 -12.35 -5.58
CA PRO A 55 -16.48 -12.08 -6.96
C PRO A 55 -16.76 -10.65 -7.43
N LEU A 56 -17.81 -9.99 -6.90
CA LEU A 56 -18.13 -8.60 -7.23
C LEU A 56 -17.10 -7.63 -6.63
N LEU A 57 -16.70 -7.87 -5.39
CA LEU A 57 -15.66 -7.09 -4.71
C LEU A 57 -14.30 -7.30 -5.37
N ASP A 58 -13.96 -8.56 -5.68
CA ASP A 58 -12.73 -8.94 -6.38
C ASP A 58 -12.63 -8.26 -7.76
N ALA A 59 -13.75 -8.17 -8.50
CA ALA A 59 -13.80 -7.49 -9.78
C ALA A 59 -13.58 -5.97 -9.65
N GLN A 60 -14.13 -5.32 -8.62
CA GLN A 60 -13.90 -3.90 -8.38
C GLN A 60 -12.47 -3.60 -7.96
N ALA A 61 -11.91 -4.38 -7.02
CA ALA A 61 -10.52 -4.25 -6.60
C ALA A 61 -9.56 -4.41 -7.79
N LYS A 62 -9.82 -5.41 -8.66
CA LYS A 62 -9.06 -5.61 -9.90
C LYS A 62 -9.18 -4.42 -10.86
N SER A 63 -10.36 -3.81 -10.98
CA SER A 63 -10.56 -2.63 -11.83
C SER A 63 -9.68 -1.45 -11.39
N TYR A 64 -9.57 -1.19 -10.08
CA TYR A 64 -8.67 -0.17 -9.57
C TYR A 64 -7.21 -0.51 -9.84
N LEU A 65 -6.81 -1.76 -9.62
CA LEU A 65 -5.46 -2.23 -9.89
C LEU A 65 -5.07 -2.05 -11.36
N ASP A 66 -5.90 -2.52 -12.28
CA ASP A 66 -5.62 -2.44 -13.72
C ASP A 66 -5.55 -0.98 -14.21
N HIS A 67 -6.41 -0.11 -13.68
CA HIS A 67 -6.39 1.33 -13.97
C HIS A 67 -5.08 1.99 -13.48
N GLU A 68 -4.72 1.81 -12.21
CA GLU A 68 -3.53 2.44 -11.62
C GLU A 68 -2.24 1.90 -12.27
N LYS A 69 -2.20 0.62 -12.65
CA LYS A 69 -1.10 0.02 -13.41
C LYS A 69 -0.91 0.73 -14.75
N ALA A 70 -1.99 0.88 -15.52
CA ALA A 70 -1.93 1.55 -16.83
C ALA A 70 -1.52 3.01 -16.69
N LEU A 71 -2.11 3.73 -15.73
CA LEU A 71 -1.78 5.14 -15.45
C LEU A 71 -0.31 5.33 -15.08
N ASN A 72 0.23 4.47 -14.21
CA ASN A 72 1.62 4.56 -13.76
C ASN A 72 2.62 4.02 -14.80
N ALA A 73 2.21 3.17 -15.74
CA ALA A 73 3.04 2.79 -16.88
C ALA A 73 3.33 3.97 -17.82
N LEU A 74 2.39 4.91 -17.91
CA LEU A 74 2.53 6.14 -18.70
C LEU A 74 3.36 7.21 -17.98
N ARG A 75 3.57 7.08 -16.67
CA ARG A 75 4.39 7.98 -15.84
C ARG A 75 5.80 7.39 -15.65
N GLY A 76 6.82 8.22 -15.42
CA GLY A 76 8.18 7.74 -15.12
C GLY A 76 9.32 8.34 -15.95
N VAL A 77 9.10 9.53 -16.52
CA VAL A 77 10.13 10.24 -17.30
C VAL A 77 11.36 10.59 -16.42
N GLY A 78 11.17 10.96 -15.15
CA GLY A 78 12.25 11.28 -14.21
C GLY A 78 13.09 10.08 -13.81
N LEU A 79 12.47 8.91 -13.64
CA LEU A 79 13.15 7.64 -13.37
C LEU A 79 13.98 7.13 -14.57
N GLY A 80 13.56 7.44 -15.80
CA GLY A 80 14.23 6.97 -17.04
C GLY A 80 15.32 7.91 -17.56
N THR A 81 15.01 9.21 -17.73
CA THR A 81 15.87 10.14 -18.48
C THR A 81 16.45 11.29 -17.64
N GLY A 82 15.94 11.52 -16.43
CA GLY A 82 16.24 12.72 -15.63
C GLY A 82 17.33 12.64 -14.57
N GLY A 83 18.00 11.49 -14.42
CA GLY A 83 18.99 11.26 -13.36
C GLY A 83 18.39 11.36 -11.94
N ALA A 84 19.24 11.36 -10.91
CA ALA A 84 18.80 11.39 -9.50
C ALA A 84 17.96 12.63 -9.13
N LEU A 85 18.12 13.73 -9.86
CA LEU A 85 17.42 15.00 -9.61
C LEU A 85 15.91 14.90 -9.87
N LEU A 86 15.50 14.15 -10.90
CA LEU A 86 14.10 13.99 -11.27
C LEU A 86 13.46 12.72 -10.67
N MET A 87 14.20 11.93 -9.87
CA MET A 87 13.64 10.72 -9.26
C MET A 87 12.68 11.01 -8.11
N LEU A 88 12.92 12.07 -7.32
CA LEU A 88 12.12 12.32 -6.12
C LEU A 88 10.63 12.58 -6.44
N PRO A 89 10.26 13.51 -7.35
CA PRO A 89 8.85 13.73 -7.68
C PRO A 89 8.16 12.48 -8.23
N ASP A 90 8.86 11.72 -9.08
CA ASP A 90 8.34 10.46 -9.64
C ASP A 90 8.11 9.40 -8.54
N LEU A 91 9.04 9.27 -7.59
CA LEU A 91 8.90 8.33 -6.47
C LEU A 91 7.78 8.75 -5.52
N GLU A 92 7.65 10.04 -5.23
CA GLU A 92 6.57 10.56 -4.40
C GLU A 92 5.20 10.24 -5.02
N GLU A 93 5.01 10.54 -6.31
CA GLU A 93 3.77 10.25 -7.03
C GLU A 93 3.49 8.75 -7.10
N LEU A 94 4.52 7.93 -7.34
CA LEU A 94 4.38 6.47 -7.36
C LEU A 94 3.90 5.94 -6.00
N VAL A 95 4.46 6.45 -4.89
CA VAL A 95 4.04 6.02 -3.55
C VAL A 95 2.65 6.52 -3.22
N ARG A 96 2.30 7.76 -3.59
CA ARG A 96 0.94 8.30 -3.47
C ARG A 96 -0.07 7.39 -4.16
N SER A 97 0.16 7.03 -5.43
CA SER A 97 -0.69 6.10 -6.17
C SER A 97 -0.80 4.74 -5.48
N ALA A 98 0.31 4.19 -4.98
CA ALA A 98 0.31 2.92 -4.26
C ALA A 98 -0.54 2.99 -2.97
N ILE A 99 -0.41 4.04 -2.16
CA ILE A 99 -1.19 4.22 -0.93
C ILE A 99 -2.68 4.37 -1.26
N LEU A 100 -3.04 5.22 -2.23
CA LEU A 100 -4.43 5.41 -2.65
C LEU A 100 -5.05 4.12 -3.20
N LEU A 101 -4.28 3.33 -3.95
CA LEU A 101 -4.73 2.02 -4.43
C LEU A 101 -5.03 1.07 -3.26
N ILE A 102 -4.15 1.01 -2.25
CA ILE A 102 -4.40 0.18 -1.06
C ILE A 102 -5.67 0.67 -0.33
N GLN A 103 -5.88 1.98 -0.19
CA GLN A 103 -7.10 2.55 0.43
C GLN A 103 -8.36 2.20 -0.36
N LYS A 104 -8.33 2.32 -1.70
CA LYS A 104 -9.45 1.92 -2.58
C LYS A 104 -9.78 0.43 -2.39
N ILE A 105 -8.76 -0.42 -2.34
CA ILE A 105 -8.92 -1.86 -2.14
C ILE A 105 -9.46 -2.15 -0.73
N SER A 106 -8.94 -1.51 0.32
CA SER A 106 -9.41 -1.73 1.69
C SER A 106 -10.90 -1.42 1.83
N LEU A 107 -11.34 -0.28 1.29
CA LEU A 107 -12.74 0.14 1.29
C LEU A 107 -13.62 -0.81 0.48
N THR A 108 -13.13 -1.31 -0.66
CA THR A 108 -13.84 -2.31 -1.48
C THR A 108 -14.17 -3.58 -0.69
N TYR A 109 -13.31 -3.96 0.26
CA TYR A 109 -13.54 -5.12 1.13
C TYR A 109 -14.20 -4.77 2.48
N GLY A 110 -14.67 -3.53 2.66
CA GLY A 110 -15.39 -3.11 3.88
C GLY A 110 -14.50 -2.54 4.99
N PHE A 111 -13.23 -2.23 4.72
CA PHE A 111 -12.31 -1.70 5.72
C PHE A 111 -12.02 -0.22 5.48
N ASP A 112 -12.56 0.63 6.35
CA ASP A 112 -12.37 2.08 6.32
C ASP A 112 -10.98 2.48 6.86
N PRO A 113 -10.10 3.09 6.03
CA PRO A 113 -8.78 3.52 6.46
C PRO A 113 -8.78 4.86 7.21
N SER A 114 -9.93 5.54 7.37
CA SER A 114 -10.04 6.90 7.94
C SER A 114 -9.52 7.04 9.38
N ASN A 115 -9.65 5.99 10.18
CA ASN A 115 -9.16 5.96 11.56
C ASN A 115 -7.66 5.59 11.66
N GLU A 116 -7.06 5.81 12.83
CA GLU A 116 -5.63 5.56 13.04
C GLU A 116 -5.22 4.09 12.80
N ALA A 117 -6.06 3.14 13.20
CA ALA A 117 -5.80 1.72 12.99
C ALA A 117 -5.82 1.37 11.50
N GLY A 118 -6.82 1.89 10.77
CA GLY A 118 -6.94 1.76 9.32
C GLY A 118 -5.73 2.34 8.59
N ARG A 119 -5.29 3.55 8.96
CA ARG A 119 -4.03 4.14 8.44
C ARG A 119 -2.84 3.21 8.65
N LYS A 120 -2.63 2.76 9.89
CA LYS A 120 -1.50 1.86 10.22
C LYS A 120 -1.53 0.60 9.34
N GLU A 121 -2.72 0.10 9.04
CA GLU A 121 -2.91 -1.08 8.20
C GLU A 121 -2.54 -0.84 6.73
N ILE A 122 -2.86 0.33 6.17
CA ILE A 122 -2.41 0.70 4.82
C ILE A 122 -0.88 0.65 4.72
N TRP A 123 -0.19 1.24 5.69
CA TRP A 123 1.28 1.25 5.74
C TRP A 123 1.87 -0.13 6.07
N ARG A 124 1.17 -0.96 6.85
CA ARG A 124 1.51 -2.36 7.09
C ARG A 124 1.52 -3.15 5.78
N VAL A 125 0.48 -3.02 4.95
CA VAL A 125 0.37 -3.70 3.65
C VAL A 125 1.47 -3.25 2.70
N LEU A 126 1.76 -1.95 2.66
CA LEU A 126 2.86 -1.40 1.88
C LEU A 126 4.21 -2.00 2.31
N ALA A 127 4.52 -1.98 3.61
CA ALA A 127 5.75 -2.55 4.16
C ALA A 127 5.85 -4.06 3.92
N LEU A 128 4.76 -4.79 4.16
CA LEU A 128 4.66 -6.23 3.91
C LEU A 128 4.98 -6.57 2.46
N THR A 129 4.49 -5.78 1.51
CA THR A 129 4.76 -6.02 0.09
C THR A 129 6.22 -5.74 -0.28
N LEU A 130 6.78 -4.64 0.24
CA LEU A 130 8.16 -4.24 -0.06
C LEU A 130 9.21 -5.18 0.56
N THR A 131 8.84 -5.90 1.61
CA THR A 131 9.80 -6.62 2.46
C THR A 131 9.55 -8.12 2.50
N GLY A 132 8.33 -8.56 2.16
CA GLY A 132 7.87 -9.93 2.35
C GLY A 132 7.48 -10.28 3.78
N GLU A 133 7.66 -9.36 4.74
CA GLU A 133 7.48 -9.61 6.16
C GLU A 133 6.53 -8.62 6.82
N ASP A 134 5.75 -9.10 7.77
CA ASP A 134 4.84 -8.26 8.53
C ASP A 134 5.54 -7.61 9.72
N LEU A 135 6.13 -6.44 9.48
CA LEU A 135 6.94 -5.74 10.48
C LEU A 135 6.13 -5.30 11.70
N LEU A 136 4.83 -5.08 11.53
CA LEU A 136 3.92 -4.60 12.58
C LEU A 136 3.16 -5.74 13.28
N ALA A 137 3.48 -7.01 13.02
CA ALA A 137 2.83 -8.14 13.67
C ALA A 137 3.38 -8.43 15.09
N GLY A 138 2.52 -8.69 16.06
CA GLY A 138 2.95 -9.05 17.43
C GLY A 138 3.04 -7.85 18.37
N ASP A 139 3.70 -8.04 19.50
CA ASP A 139 3.78 -7.05 20.58
C ASP A 139 4.68 -5.85 20.21
N PRO A 140 4.50 -4.69 20.87
CA PRO A 140 5.27 -3.48 20.55
C PRO A 140 6.80 -3.65 20.67
N LEU A 141 7.28 -4.49 21.58
CA LEU A 141 8.72 -4.72 21.77
C LEU A 141 9.30 -5.50 20.58
N SER A 142 8.62 -6.57 20.12
CA SER A 142 9.07 -7.31 18.93
C SER A 142 8.98 -6.48 17.64
N VAL A 143 7.98 -5.61 17.50
CA VAL A 143 7.89 -4.63 16.40
C VAL A 143 9.10 -3.69 16.43
N SER A 144 9.41 -3.12 17.58
CA SER A 144 10.56 -2.21 17.74
C SER A 144 11.89 -2.90 17.41
N ALA A 145 12.08 -4.15 17.87
CA ALA A 145 13.28 -4.93 17.61
C ALA A 145 13.46 -5.22 16.11
N ARG A 146 12.41 -5.64 15.40
CA ARG A 146 12.49 -5.91 13.94
C ARG A 146 12.76 -4.64 13.14
N LEU A 147 12.12 -3.53 13.51
CA LEU A 147 12.38 -2.23 12.86
C LEU A 147 13.81 -1.75 13.14
N PHE A 148 14.35 -1.98 14.35
CA PHE A 148 15.73 -1.64 14.71
C PHE A 148 16.73 -2.44 13.89
N GLU A 149 16.59 -3.76 13.91
CA GLU A 149 17.46 -4.69 13.21
C GLU A 149 17.55 -4.37 11.71
N LYS A 150 16.39 -4.11 11.08
CA LYS A 150 16.32 -3.86 9.64
C LYS A 150 16.71 -2.45 9.24
N SER A 151 16.55 -1.46 10.10
CA SER A 151 16.92 -0.06 9.82
C SER A 151 18.38 0.26 10.16
N ARG A 152 19.02 -0.52 11.06
CA ARG A 152 20.38 -0.34 11.58
C ARG A 152 20.63 1.04 12.22
N GLU A 153 19.61 1.68 12.77
CA GLU A 153 19.71 3.00 13.43
C GLU A 153 19.18 2.94 14.86
N LYS A 154 19.82 3.66 15.82
CA LYS A 154 19.35 3.81 17.21
C LYS A 154 17.89 4.28 17.21
N ILE A 155 16.98 3.38 17.55
CA ILE A 155 15.57 3.70 17.75
C ILE A 155 15.46 4.49 19.06
N SER A 156 14.94 5.71 18.96
CA SER A 156 14.48 6.47 20.13
C SER A 156 13.15 5.88 20.60
N GLU A 157 12.94 5.85 21.92
CA GLU A 157 11.82 5.21 22.63
C GLU A 157 10.42 5.74 22.25
N ASN A 158 10.33 6.83 21.49
CA ASN A 158 9.08 7.27 20.88
C ASN A 158 8.73 6.34 19.70
N MET A 159 8.05 5.23 20.02
CA MET A 159 7.46 4.27 19.09
C MET A 159 6.45 4.95 18.15
N GLY A 160 6.95 5.62 17.12
CA GLY A 160 6.15 6.21 16.06
C GLY A 160 6.15 5.35 14.80
N LEU A 161 5.29 5.69 13.85
CA LEU A 161 5.37 5.22 12.46
C LEU A 161 6.65 5.68 11.75
N THR A 162 7.38 6.65 12.31
CA THR A 162 8.62 7.23 11.76
C THR A 162 9.69 6.21 11.34
N PRO A 163 10.09 5.20 12.15
CA PRO A 163 11.07 4.21 11.72
C PRO A 163 10.57 3.33 10.58
N LEU A 164 9.25 3.06 10.53
CA LEU A 164 8.62 2.32 9.45
C LEU A 164 8.64 3.12 8.14
N LEU A 165 8.24 4.40 8.20
CA LEU A 165 8.25 5.29 7.02
C LEU A 165 9.66 5.42 6.45
N ARG A 166 10.65 5.66 7.29
CA ARG A 166 12.06 5.70 6.89
C ARG A 166 12.53 4.38 6.26
N PHE A 167 12.13 3.25 6.84
CA PHE A 167 12.48 1.94 6.31
C PHE A 167 11.84 1.70 4.94
N ILE A 168 10.58 2.09 4.75
CA ILE A 168 9.89 2.05 3.46
C ILE A 168 10.62 2.93 2.45
N ALA A 169 10.98 4.17 2.81
CA ALA A 169 11.74 5.07 1.95
C ALA A 169 13.07 4.43 1.50
N LYS A 170 13.85 3.89 2.45
CA LYS A 170 15.10 3.15 2.16
C LYS A 170 14.87 2.01 1.16
N LYS A 171 13.83 1.19 1.35
CA LYS A 171 13.53 0.05 0.48
C LYS A 171 13.12 0.47 -0.93
N ILE A 172 12.28 1.50 -1.06
CA ILE A 172 11.85 2.03 -2.36
C ILE A 172 13.05 2.62 -3.10
N VAL A 173 13.78 3.55 -2.46
CA VAL A 173 14.96 4.16 -3.08
C VAL A 173 15.96 3.09 -3.51
N TRP A 174 16.28 2.12 -2.64
CA TRP A 174 17.22 1.06 -2.99
C TRP A 174 16.73 0.20 -4.16
N ARG A 175 15.43 -0.12 -4.26
CA ARG A 175 14.86 -0.88 -5.38
C ARG A 175 15.04 -0.17 -6.71
N PHE A 176 14.83 1.15 -6.75
CA PHE A 176 14.93 1.93 -7.98
C PHE A 176 16.38 2.33 -8.31
N VAL A 177 17.20 2.64 -7.30
CA VAL A 177 18.63 2.96 -7.48
C VAL A 177 19.45 1.72 -7.86
N LYS A 178 19.21 0.55 -7.25
CA LYS A 178 19.94 -0.69 -7.63
C LYS A 178 19.64 -1.12 -9.06
N ARG A 179 18.40 -0.94 -9.53
CA ARG A 179 18.00 -1.30 -10.91
C ARG A 179 18.62 -0.39 -11.97
N ARG A 180 19.14 0.79 -11.61
CA ARG A 180 19.89 1.68 -12.53
C ARG A 180 21.24 1.11 -13.00
N VAL A 181 21.84 0.12 -12.30
CA VAL A 181 23.16 -0.43 -12.68
C VAL A 181 23.11 -1.24 -14.00
N ILE A 182 21.93 -1.63 -14.49
CA ILE A 182 21.77 -2.45 -15.71
C ILE A 182 21.45 -1.59 -16.97
N GLN A 183 21.22 -0.29 -16.84
CA GLN A 183 20.63 0.52 -17.94
C GLN A 183 21.63 1.52 -18.54
N VAL A 184 22.48 1.03 -19.46
CA VAL A 184 23.40 1.85 -20.28
C VAL A 184 22.85 2.07 -21.71
N VAL A 185 21.56 1.85 -21.98
CA VAL A 185 20.98 2.07 -23.33
C VAL A 185 19.86 3.13 -23.29
N PRO A 186 20.14 4.39 -23.71
CA PRO A 186 19.23 5.53 -23.63
C PRO A 186 17.90 5.38 -24.40
N LEU A 187 17.87 4.57 -25.46
CA LEU A 187 16.69 4.43 -26.33
C LEU A 187 15.52 3.66 -25.68
N PHE A 188 15.77 2.91 -24.60
CA PHE A 188 14.77 2.12 -23.87
C PHE A 188 14.46 2.66 -22.46
N GLY A 189 15.11 3.74 -22.02
CA GLY A 189 15.09 4.19 -20.61
C GLY A 189 13.70 4.57 -20.09
N SER A 190 12.88 5.27 -20.89
CA SER A 190 11.52 5.67 -20.50
C SER A 190 10.53 4.50 -20.48
N ALA A 191 10.60 3.61 -21.48
CA ALA A 191 9.78 2.39 -21.54
C ALA A 191 10.08 1.45 -20.36
N VAL A 192 11.36 1.30 -20.00
CA VAL A 192 11.78 0.48 -18.85
C VAL A 192 11.41 1.14 -17.52
N ALA A 193 11.45 2.46 -17.41
CA ALA A 193 11.00 3.19 -16.24
C ALA A 193 9.48 3.08 -16.01
N GLY A 194 8.69 3.28 -17.07
CA GLY A 194 7.24 3.04 -17.04
C GLY A 194 6.90 1.60 -16.67
N PHE A 195 7.63 0.62 -17.23
CA PHE A 195 7.46 -0.79 -16.86
C PHE A 195 7.80 -1.06 -15.38
N ALA A 196 8.83 -0.41 -14.82
CA ALA A 196 9.16 -0.55 -13.41
C ALA A 196 8.04 -0.02 -12.49
N ASN A 197 7.42 1.11 -12.85
CA ASN A 197 6.28 1.68 -12.15
C ASN A 197 5.04 0.77 -12.25
N TYR A 198 4.73 0.27 -13.45
CA TYR A 198 3.67 -0.72 -13.68
C TYR A 198 3.82 -1.92 -12.74
N ARG A 199 5.02 -2.52 -12.71
CA ARG A 199 5.30 -3.70 -11.87
C ARG A 199 5.24 -3.39 -10.39
N PHE A 200 5.67 -2.20 -9.99
CA PHE A 200 5.56 -1.77 -8.60
C PHE A 200 4.09 -1.70 -8.15
N ILE A 201 3.24 -1.04 -8.92
CA ILE A 201 1.80 -0.93 -8.62
C ILE A 201 1.13 -2.32 -8.67
N GLU A 202 1.50 -3.16 -9.64
CA GLU A 202 1.01 -4.53 -9.74
C GLU A 202 1.32 -5.38 -8.50
N GLU A 203 2.56 -5.33 -8.02
CA GLU A 203 2.99 -6.03 -6.80
C GLU A 203 2.20 -5.54 -5.57
N ILE A 204 2.10 -4.22 -5.38
CA ILE A 204 1.35 -3.60 -4.27
C ILE A 204 -0.13 -3.97 -4.31
N GLY A 205 -0.80 -3.75 -5.43
CA GLY A 205 -2.24 -3.97 -5.51
C GLY A 205 -2.62 -5.43 -5.40
N THR A 206 -1.84 -6.35 -5.97
CA THR A 206 -2.08 -7.80 -5.83
C THR A 206 -1.95 -8.25 -4.37
N LYS A 207 -0.93 -7.75 -3.67
CA LYS A 207 -0.72 -8.08 -2.25
C LYS A 207 -1.82 -7.46 -1.37
N ALA A 208 -2.20 -6.21 -1.63
CA ALA A 208 -3.29 -5.54 -0.95
C ALA A 208 -4.63 -6.28 -1.15
N GLN A 209 -4.94 -6.67 -2.39
CA GLN A 209 -6.14 -7.42 -2.71
C GLN A 209 -6.17 -8.74 -1.93
N SER A 210 -5.07 -9.50 -1.97
CA SER A 210 -4.96 -10.78 -1.26
C SER A 210 -5.10 -10.61 0.26
N TYR A 211 -4.47 -9.57 0.82
CA TYR A 211 -4.53 -9.25 2.26
C TYR A 211 -5.96 -8.92 2.70
N TYR A 212 -6.60 -7.95 2.05
CA TYR A 212 -7.94 -7.52 2.44
C TYR A 212 -9.01 -8.55 2.10
N ARG A 213 -8.86 -9.32 1.02
CA ARG A 213 -9.73 -10.46 0.72
C ARG A 213 -9.68 -11.52 1.81
N SER A 214 -8.47 -11.88 2.28
CA SER A 214 -8.32 -12.83 3.39
C SER A 214 -8.95 -12.29 4.68
N LYS A 215 -8.70 -11.01 5.00
CA LYS A 215 -9.27 -10.36 6.18
C LYS A 215 -10.80 -10.32 6.12
N HIS A 216 -11.35 -10.01 4.96
CA HIS A 216 -12.79 -9.99 4.69
C HIS A 216 -13.44 -11.36 4.94
N LEU A 217 -12.83 -12.44 4.44
CA LEU A 217 -13.30 -13.81 4.69
C LEU A 217 -13.31 -14.15 6.17
N SER A 218 -12.23 -13.83 6.91
CA SER A 218 -12.18 -14.07 8.35
C SER A 218 -13.27 -13.30 9.12
N CYS A 219 -13.56 -12.05 8.74
CA CYS A 219 -14.65 -11.27 9.34
C CYS A 219 -16.02 -11.87 9.03
N ARG A 220 -16.25 -12.31 7.79
CA ARG A 220 -17.50 -12.97 7.40
C ARG A 220 -17.77 -14.22 8.22
N GLU A 221 -16.78 -15.09 8.36
CA GLU A 221 -16.90 -16.30 9.16
C GLU A 221 -17.17 -16.00 10.65
N ALA A 222 -16.59 -14.93 11.19
CA ALA A 222 -16.85 -14.52 12.58
C ALA A 222 -18.32 -14.10 12.77
N VAL A 223 -18.86 -13.30 11.84
CA VAL A 223 -20.27 -12.88 11.85
C VAL A 223 -21.22 -14.07 11.71
N GLU A 224 -20.90 -15.04 10.85
CA GLU A 224 -21.69 -16.26 10.67
C GLU A 224 -21.74 -17.10 11.96
N ARG A 225 -20.60 -17.30 12.65
CA ARG A 225 -20.53 -18.04 13.92
C ARG A 225 -21.31 -17.36 15.05
N GLU A 226 -21.27 -16.04 15.14
CA GLU A 226 -22.04 -15.27 16.13
C GLU A 226 -23.55 -15.38 15.88
N GLY A 227 -23.97 -15.38 14.61
CA GLY A 227 -25.37 -15.58 14.21
C GLY A 227 -25.92 -16.99 14.51
N GLU A 228 -25.07 -18.02 14.42
CA GLU A 228 -25.43 -19.40 14.75
C GLU A 228 -25.55 -19.64 16.27
N SER A 229 -24.68 -19.03 17.08
CA SER A 229 -24.72 -19.14 18.55
C SER A 229 -25.91 -18.44 19.21
N GLY A 230 -26.60 -17.53 18.49
CA GLY A 230 -27.77 -16.79 18.98
C GLY A 230 -29.13 -17.41 18.62
N ARG A 231 -29.15 -18.56 17.93
CA ARG A 231 -30.39 -19.23 17.53
C ARG A 231 -30.88 -20.11 18.69
N PRO A 232 -32.06 -19.88 19.29
CA PRO A 232 -32.56 -20.75 20.35
C PRO A 232 -32.75 -22.17 19.81
N GLU A 233 -32.13 -23.14 20.46
CA GLU A 233 -32.38 -24.56 20.24
C GLU A 233 -33.82 -24.85 20.69
N GLY A 234 -34.73 -25.02 19.72
CA GLY A 234 -36.04 -25.62 19.99
C GLY A 234 -37.20 -24.89 19.35
N GLU A 235 -37.52 -25.26 18.11
CA GLU A 235 -38.90 -25.49 17.70
C GLU A 235 -38.90 -26.75 16.83
N GLY A 236 -39.16 -27.88 17.49
CA GLY A 236 -39.41 -29.20 16.91
C GLY A 236 -40.49 -29.89 17.72
#